data_AF-A0A357CLD1-F1
#
_entry.id   AF-A0A357CLD1-F1
#
_cell.length_a   1.000
_cell.length_b   1.000
_cell.length_c   1.000
_cell.angle_alpha   90.00
_cell.angle_beta   90.00
_cell.angle_gamma   90.00
#
_symmetry.space_group_name_H-M   'P 1'
#
loop_
_entity.id
_entity.type
_entity.pdbx_description
1 polymer ?
#
loop_
_entity_poly.entity_id
_entity_poly.type
_entity_poly.pdbx_seq_one_letter_code
_entity_poly.pdbx_strand_id
1 'polypeptide(L)' 'MRLIIYKEAIADIYRLREFLADRETRTAQRVVAALYDAIRSLEVFPGRGRPSGVPGVRELVVPFGRSAYLVRYAHLFRS' A
#
# COMPACT_ATOMS: atom_id res chain seq x y z
N MET A 1 10.09 9.62 9.03
CA MET A 1 8.69 9.53 9.49
C MET A 1 8.49 8.21 10.23
N ARG A 2 7.62 8.11 11.24
CA ARG A 2 7.27 6.81 11.82
C ARG A 2 6.11 6.19 11.04
N LEU A 3 6.32 5.01 10.48
CA LEU A 3 5.27 4.23 9.84
C LEU A 3 4.52 3.39 10.89
N ILE A 4 3.19 3.42 10.84
CA ILE A 4 2.31 2.54 11.62
C ILE A 4 1.38 1.86 10.63
N ILE A 5 1.37 0.54 10.65
CA ILE A 5 0.50 -0.28 9.77
C ILE A 5 -0.60 -0.86 10.63
N TYR A 6 -1.85 -0.57 10.26
CA TYR A 6 -3.04 -1.13 10.91
C TYR A 6 -3.11 -2.65 10.70
N LYS A 7 -3.65 -3.37 11.67
CA LYS A 7 -3.78 -4.83 11.60
C LYS A 7 -4.66 -5.26 10.42
N GLU A 8 -5.68 -4.47 10.13
CA GLU A 8 -6.60 -4.62 9.01
C GLU A 8 -5.87 -4.51 7.68
N ALA A 9 -4.94 -3.55 7.55
CA ALA A 9 -4.12 -3.38 6.35
C ALA A 9 -3.18 -4.58 6.12
N ILE A 10 -2.64 -5.16 7.21
CA ILE A 10 -1.85 -6.39 7.13
C ILE A 10 -2.73 -7.56 6.66
N ALA A 11 -3.94 -7.70 7.22
CA ALA A 11 -4.88 -8.73 6.81
C ALA A 11 -5.29 -8.60 5.33
N ASP A 12 -5.47 -7.38 4.83
CA ASP A 12 -5.78 -7.14 3.42
C ASP A 12 -4.63 -7.57 2.49
N ILE A 13 -3.37 -7.35 2.88
CA ILE A 13 -2.21 -7.84 2.11
C ILE A 13 -2.17 -9.37 2.10
N TYR A 14 -2.50 -10.03 3.21
CA TYR A 14 -2.58 -11.50 3.26
C TYR A 14 -3.68 -12.05 2.36
N ARG A 15 -4.90 -11.51 2.45
CA ARG A 15 -6.01 -11.92 1.58
C ARG A 15 -5.69 -11.71 0.10
N LEU A 16 -5.04 -10.59 -0.23
CA LEU A 16 -4.60 -10.31 -1.60
C LEU A 16 -3.57 -11.34 -2.09
N ARG A 17 -2.60 -11.69 -1.25
CA ARG A 17 -1.60 -12.70 -1.57
C ARG A 17 -2.25 -14.06 -1.83
N GLU A 18 -3.17 -14.49 -0.97
CA GLU A 18 -3.88 -15.77 -1.12
C GLU A 18 -4.69 -15.79 -2.41
N PHE A 19 -5.50 -14.76 -2.66
CA PHE A 19 -6.30 -14.64 -3.89
C PHE A 19 -5.45 -14.69 -5.17
N LEU A 20 -4.25 -14.09 -5.16
CA LEU A 20 -3.35 -14.12 -6.32
C LEU A 20 -2.62 -15.47 -6.44
N ALA A 21 -2.28 -16.10 -5.33
CA ALA A 21 -1.58 -17.38 -5.31
C ALA A 21 -2.43 -18.52 -5.89
N ASP A 22 -3.76 -18.43 -5.77
CA ASP A 22 -4.71 -19.35 -6.43
C ASP A 22 -4.53 -19.38 -7.96
N ARG A 23 -4.00 -18.30 -8.56
CA ARG A 23 -3.70 -18.23 -9.99
C ARG A 23 -2.24 -18.49 -10.28
N GLU A 24 -1.35 -17.73 -9.64
CA GLU A 24 0.10 -17.80 -9.89
C GLU A 24 0.90 -17.23 -8.72
N THR A 25 1.66 -18.11 -8.04
CA THR A 25 2.39 -17.78 -6.81
C THR A 25 3.44 -16.70 -6.99
N ARG A 26 4.18 -16.65 -8.11
CA ARG A 26 5.23 -15.64 -8.31
C ARG A 26 4.64 -14.25 -8.46
N THR A 27 3.47 -14.13 -9.07
CA THR A 27 2.71 -12.88 -9.20
C THR A 27 2.29 -12.38 -7.83
N ALA A 28 1.76 -13.27 -6.98
CA ALA A 28 1.44 -12.92 -5.59
C ALA A 28 2.66 -12.37 -4.84
N GLN A 29 3.82 -13.03 -4.96
CA GLN A 29 5.07 -12.59 -4.34
C GLN A 29 5.52 -11.21 -4.86
N ARG A 30 5.46 -11.00 -6.18
CA ARG A 30 5.85 -9.72 -6.82
C ARG A 30 4.92 -8.58 -6.41
N VAL A 31 3.62 -8.82 -6.28
CA VAL A 31 2.66 -7.81 -5.82
C VAL A 31 2.95 -7.43 -4.37
N VAL A 32 3.15 -8.40 -3.48
CA VAL A 32 3.46 -8.13 -2.07
C VAL A 32 4.76 -7.36 -1.93
N ALA A 33 5.80 -7.72 -2.69
CA ALA A 33 7.07 -6.98 -2.70
C ALA A 33 6.88 -5.52 -3.17
N ALA A 34 6.13 -5.29 -4.25
CA ALA A 34 5.85 -3.94 -4.75
C ALA A 34 5.08 -3.09 -3.74
N LEU A 35 4.09 -3.67 -3.05
CA LEU A 35 3.34 -2.99 -1.98
C LEU A 35 4.24 -2.66 -0.80
N TYR A 36 5.10 -3.59 -0.39
CA TYR A 36 6.04 -3.39 0.71
C TYR A 36 7.02 -2.25 0.43
N ASP A 37 7.65 -2.23 -0.75
CA ASP A 37 8.59 -1.17 -1.14
C ASP A 37 7.89 0.19 -1.23
N ALA A 38 6.68 0.20 -1.79
CA ALA A 38 5.86 1.39 -1.89
C ALA A 38 5.50 1.96 -0.50
N ILE A 39 5.11 1.11 0.45
CA ILE A 39 4.81 1.49 1.83
C ILE A 39 6.06 2.00 2.54
N ARG A 40 7.21 1.33 2.42
CA ARG A 40 8.47 1.75 3.06
C ARG A 40 8.92 3.12 2.59
N SER A 41 8.77 3.42 1.31
CA SER A 41 9.16 4.74 0.80
C SER A 41 8.38 5.91 1.42
N LEU A 42 7.21 5.67 2.06
CA LEU A 42 6.47 6.71 2.79
C LEU A 42 7.22 7.21 4.03
N GLU A 43 8.20 6.45 4.54
CA GLU A 43 9.06 6.90 5.63
C GLU A 43 9.89 8.13 5.26
N VAL A 44 10.26 8.21 3.97
CA VAL A 44 11.08 9.28 3.37
C VAL A 44 10.22 10.32 2.67
N PHE A 45 9.19 9.87 1.93
CA PHE A 45 8.36 10.72 1.07
C PHE A 45 6.86 10.60 1.41
N PRO A 46 6.44 11.03 2.61
CA PRO A 46 5.06 10.88 3.10
C PRO A 46 4.04 11.69 2.27
N GLY A 47 4.48 12.74 1.56
CA GLY A 47 3.60 13.61 0.76
C GLY A 47 3.23 13.09 -0.63
N ARG A 48 3.89 12.02 -1.11
CA ARG A 48 3.82 11.61 -2.53
C ARG A 48 2.51 10.95 -2.96
N GLY A 49 1.71 10.46 -2.01
CA GLY A 49 0.35 10.01 -2.31
C GLY A 49 -0.53 11.19 -2.67
N ARG A 50 -1.50 10.98 -3.56
CA ARG A 50 -2.50 11.99 -3.91
C ARG A 50 -3.57 12.09 -2.81
N PRO A 51 -4.26 13.24 -2.65
CA PRO A 51 -5.47 13.29 -1.83
C PRO A 51 -6.49 12.24 -2.28
N SER A 52 -7.15 11.60 -1.33
CA SER A 52 -8.32 10.74 -1.60
C SER A 52 -9.61 11.55 -1.49
N GLY A 53 -10.76 10.90 -1.71
CA GLY A 53 -12.07 11.49 -1.40
C GLY A 53 -12.37 11.60 0.10
N VAL A 54 -11.54 11.01 0.97
CA VAL A 54 -11.69 11.07 2.42
C VAL A 54 -10.71 12.09 3.01
N PRO A 55 -11.18 13.10 3.77
CA PRO A 55 -10.32 14.09 4.40
C PRO A 55 -9.22 13.46 5.25
N GLY A 56 -7.99 13.95 5.11
CA GLY A 56 -6.83 13.44 5.85
C GLY A 56 -6.25 12.10 5.35
N VAL A 57 -6.93 11.45 4.39
CA VAL A 57 -6.47 10.19 3.79
C VAL A 57 -5.88 10.45 2.40
N ARG A 58 -4.72 9.85 2.15
CA ARG A 58 -4.00 9.88 0.88
C ARG A 58 -4.00 8.50 0.25
N GLU A 59 -3.98 8.48 -1.07
CA GLU A 59 -3.83 7.28 -1.87
C GLU A 59 -2.47 7.28 -2.54
N LEU A 60 -1.70 6.24 -2.25
CA LEU A 60 -0.50 5.93 -2.97
C LEU A 60 -0.80 4.90 -4.06
N VAL A 61 -0.63 5.31 -5.31
CA VAL A 61 -0.81 4.43 -6.48
C VAL A 61 0.45 3.58 -6.65
N VAL A 62 0.29 2.26 -6.69
CA VAL A 62 1.35 1.28 -6.90
C VAL A 62 1.08 0.57 -8.23
N PRO A 63 1.72 0.99 -9.34
CA PRO A 63 1.53 0.36 -10.65
C PRO A 63 1.96 -1.11 -10.63
N PHE A 64 1.18 -1.98 -11.25
CA PHE A 64 1.51 -3.39 -11.42
C PHE A 64 0.90 -3.95 -12.72
N GLY A 65 1.75 -4.26 -13.69
CA GLY A 65 1.30 -4.72 -15.00
C GLY A 65 0.45 -3.66 -15.71
N ARG A 66 -0.77 -4.02 -16.10
CA ARG A 66 -1.76 -3.11 -16.71
C ARG A 66 -2.70 -2.43 -15.71
N SER A 67 -2.51 -2.70 -14.42
CA SER A 67 -3.38 -2.23 -13.34
C SER A 67 -2.56 -1.51 -12.27
N ALA A 68 -3.21 -1.10 -11.18
CA ALA A 68 -2.54 -0.56 -10.02
C ALA A 68 -3.25 -1.00 -8.73
N TYR A 69 -2.49 -1.05 -7.64
CA TYR A 69 -3.01 -1.15 -6.29
C TYR A 69 -3.00 0.22 -5.62
N LEU A 70 -3.90 0.44 -4.67
CA LEU A 70 -3.99 1.67 -3.89
C LEU A 70 -3.68 1.38 -2.44
N VAL A 71 -2.64 2.02 -1.92
CA VAL A 71 -2.35 2.03 -0.48
C VAL A 71 -2.97 3.30 0.10
N ARG A 72 -3.93 3.14 1.01
CA ARG A 72 -4.54 4.26 1.74
C ARG A 72 -3.80 4.50 3.05
N TYR A 73 -3.42 5.74 3.29
CA TYR A 73 -2.68 6.12 4.51
C TYR A 73 -3.02 7.54 4.93
N ALA A 74 -2.80 7.85 6.20
CA ALA A 74 -2.85 9.21 6.72
C ALA A 74 -1.43 9.67 7.05
N HIS A 75 -1.13 10.93 6.74
CA HIS A 75 0.09 11.59 7.19
C HIS A 75 -0.28 12.57 8.31
N LEU A 76 -0.10 12.13 9.55
CA LEU A 76 -0.39 12.94 10.74
C LEU A 76 0.79 13.88 10.98
N PHE A 77 0.60 15.18 10.70
CA PHE A 77 1.52 16.20 11.17
C PHE A 77 1.27 16.40 12.67
N ARG A 78 2.31 16.29 13.51
CA ARG A 78 2.26 16.88 14.84
C ARG A 78 2.44 18.38 14.65
N SER A 79 1.36 19.13 14.81
CA SER A 79 1.38 20.58 15.06
C SER A 79 1.98 20.89 16.42
#